data_AF-A0AAW0ZUF7-F1
#
_entry.id   AF-A0AAW0ZUF7-F1
#
_cell.length_a   1.000
_cell.length_b   1.000
_cell.length_c   1.000
_cell.angle_alpha   90.00
_cell.angle_beta   90.00
_cell.angle_gamma   90.00
#
_symmetry.space_group_name_H-M   'P 1'
#
loop_
_entity.id
_entity.type
_entity.pdbx_description
1 polymer ?
#
loop_
_entity_poly.entity_id
_entity_poly.type
_entity_poly.pdbx_seq_one_letter_code
_entity_poly.pdbx_strand_id
1 'polypeptide(L)'
;MPDINEIVNNDDSEDQKQRDRNIRLNRRWNGRYQNIKNNQLWKIKLAKHLVNDLRNYGPGNLIHINAISTITGKPIRIWKSKCLHQTINDQTNRNLTENFIDIEYHTQLPDSIGHWTLLDNKDPKNVELDLNACLFSVIAAQTGKNTNDLRTNIIDFLTKNTEHLISQINKFASSNNRRSLMIGGARYVGTSPRAARIILDNSQNILCHECRDYGHPRGHASNINATGPTDSVENYSLTTLSMKSGFLSRTDQDNVAHVTLTHAEAKRAMEELNGGATSRVVTLSRSDLQRNHFVLPQMKEYKNGRAVSENLDIIRVTIVLRHHQGMFRDPDADVFVHTFYPRSS
;
A
#
# COMPACT_ATOMS: atom_id res chain seq x y z
N MET A 1 -50.72 -64.46 -21.61
CA MET A 1 -50.55 -64.21 -20.17
C MET A 1 -49.30 -63.34 -20.01
N PRO A 2 -49.35 -62.27 -19.21
CA PRO A 2 -48.39 -61.16 -19.30
C PRO A 2 -47.07 -61.47 -18.59
N ASP A 3 -46.00 -60.90 -19.14
CA ASP A 3 -44.63 -60.95 -18.65
C ASP A 3 -44.32 -59.65 -17.88
N ILE A 4 -43.76 -59.80 -16.70
CA ILE A 4 -43.39 -58.73 -15.77
C ILE A 4 -41.94 -58.37 -16.08
N ASN A 5 -41.68 -57.15 -16.56
CA ASN A 5 -40.41 -56.42 -16.37
C ASN A 5 -40.50 -55.00 -16.95
N GLU A 6 -41.07 -54.07 -16.18
CA GLU A 6 -40.78 -52.64 -16.34
C GLU A 6 -39.73 -52.26 -15.28
N ILE A 7 -38.47 -52.19 -15.70
CA ILE A 7 -37.39 -51.60 -14.89
C ILE A 7 -37.47 -50.09 -15.10
N VAL A 8 -37.98 -49.41 -14.08
CA VAL A 8 -37.93 -47.95 -13.90
C VAL A 8 -36.48 -47.51 -13.80
N ASN A 9 -36.02 -46.67 -14.72
CA ASN A 9 -34.77 -45.92 -14.60
C ASN A 9 -34.85 -44.69 -15.50
N ASN A 10 -35.15 -43.50 -14.95
CA ASN A 10 -34.66 -42.23 -15.52
C ASN A 10 -34.89 -40.93 -14.73
N ASP A 11 -35.36 -40.91 -13.49
CA ASP A 11 -35.70 -39.62 -12.83
C ASP A 11 -34.53 -38.95 -12.05
N ASP A 12 -33.55 -39.71 -11.54
CA ASP A 12 -32.52 -39.15 -10.64
C ASP A 12 -31.42 -38.33 -11.35
N SER A 13 -31.23 -38.51 -12.66
CA SER A 13 -30.12 -37.89 -13.43
C SER A 13 -30.38 -36.42 -13.77
N GLU A 14 -31.63 -36.04 -14.07
CA GLU A 14 -31.99 -34.65 -14.37
C GLU A 14 -32.04 -33.81 -13.10
N ASP A 15 -32.55 -34.38 -12.02
CA ASP A 15 -32.72 -33.71 -10.74
C ASP A 15 -31.36 -33.33 -10.11
N GLN A 16 -30.36 -34.21 -10.28
CA GLN A 16 -28.99 -33.96 -9.83
C GLN A 16 -28.27 -32.89 -10.68
N LYS A 17 -28.50 -32.87 -12.00
CA LYS A 17 -27.98 -31.81 -12.90
C LYS A 17 -28.61 -30.44 -12.60
N GLN A 18 -29.89 -30.40 -12.24
CA GLN A 18 -30.60 -29.18 -11.85
C GLN A 18 -30.05 -28.62 -10.53
N ARG A 19 -29.80 -29.49 -9.53
CA ARG A 19 -29.17 -29.09 -8.26
C ARG A 19 -27.75 -28.55 -8.46
N ASP A 20 -26.94 -29.22 -9.27
CA ASP A 20 -25.56 -28.77 -9.55
C ASP A 20 -25.53 -27.42 -10.28
N ARG A 21 -26.48 -27.15 -11.20
CA ARG A 21 -26.63 -25.85 -11.84
C ARG A 21 -27.00 -24.77 -10.82
N ASN A 22 -27.93 -25.03 -9.92
CA ASN A 22 -28.34 -24.09 -8.88
C ASN A 22 -27.20 -23.80 -7.87
N ILE A 23 -26.41 -24.81 -7.49
CA ILE A 23 -25.24 -24.63 -6.62
C ILE A 23 -24.17 -23.76 -7.31
N ARG A 24 -23.92 -23.98 -8.62
CA ARG A 24 -22.96 -23.17 -9.39
C ARG A 24 -23.44 -21.72 -9.55
N LEU A 25 -24.73 -21.50 -9.79
CA LEU A 25 -25.33 -20.17 -9.88
C LEU A 25 -25.23 -19.43 -8.54
N ASN A 26 -25.55 -20.08 -7.43
CA ASN A 26 -25.45 -19.50 -6.08
C ASN A 26 -24.01 -19.18 -5.68
N ARG A 27 -23.02 -20.04 -6.01
CA ARG A 27 -21.60 -19.73 -5.80
C ARG A 27 -21.12 -18.53 -6.61
N ARG A 28 -21.60 -18.38 -7.85
CA ARG A 28 -21.26 -17.25 -8.74
C ARG A 28 -21.89 -15.94 -8.25
N TRP A 29 -23.08 -15.99 -7.67
CA TRP A 29 -23.78 -14.85 -7.07
C TRP A 29 -23.15 -14.41 -5.75
N ASN A 30 -22.82 -15.35 -4.85
CA ASN A 30 -22.13 -15.05 -3.58
C ASN A 30 -20.75 -14.44 -3.82
N GLY A 31 -19.98 -14.96 -4.79
CA GLY A 31 -18.69 -14.37 -5.17
C GLY A 31 -18.80 -12.95 -5.75
N ARG A 32 -19.86 -12.64 -6.50
CA ARG A 32 -20.15 -11.26 -6.96
C ARG A 32 -20.53 -10.34 -5.81
N TYR A 33 -21.40 -10.78 -4.91
CA TYR A 33 -21.86 -9.98 -3.78
C TYR A 33 -20.72 -9.69 -2.79
N GLN A 34 -19.87 -10.68 -2.50
CA GLN A 34 -18.65 -10.48 -1.71
C GLN A 34 -17.65 -9.56 -2.40
N ASN A 35 -17.49 -9.65 -3.73
CA ASN A 35 -16.67 -8.69 -4.48
C ASN A 35 -17.23 -7.26 -4.45
N ILE A 36 -18.55 -7.07 -4.57
CA ILE A 36 -19.18 -5.74 -4.48
C ILE A 36 -19.03 -5.16 -3.08
N LYS A 37 -19.27 -5.99 -2.04
CA LYS A 37 -19.13 -5.61 -0.64
C LYS A 37 -17.69 -5.25 -0.29
N ASN A 38 -16.71 -6.05 -0.72
CA ASN A 38 -15.29 -5.76 -0.54
C ASN A 38 -14.88 -4.50 -1.30
N ASN A 39 -15.38 -4.30 -2.52
CA ASN A 39 -15.10 -3.13 -3.36
C ASN A 39 -15.72 -1.82 -2.80
N GLN A 40 -16.72 -1.88 -1.92
CA GLN A 40 -17.19 -0.69 -1.20
C GLN A 40 -16.51 -0.51 0.16
N LEU A 41 -16.16 -1.60 0.84
CA LEU A 41 -15.56 -1.55 2.18
C LEU A 41 -14.22 -0.80 2.20
N TRP A 42 -13.34 -1.05 1.22
CA TRP A 42 -12.04 -0.37 1.15
C TRP A 42 -12.19 1.14 0.92
N LYS A 43 -13.23 1.58 0.21
CA LYS A 43 -13.51 3.00 -0.04
C LYS A 43 -13.97 3.71 1.21
N ILE A 44 -14.82 3.04 2.00
CA ILE A 44 -15.27 3.55 3.30
C ILE A 44 -14.07 3.67 4.26
N LYS A 45 -13.19 2.67 4.28
CA LYS A 45 -11.97 2.68 5.08
C LYS A 45 -11.01 3.79 4.66
N LEU A 46 -10.75 3.92 3.36
CA LEU A 46 -9.94 5.01 2.82
C LEU A 46 -10.53 6.38 3.14
N ALA A 47 -11.85 6.55 2.99
CA ALA A 47 -12.52 7.79 3.34
C ALA A 47 -12.28 8.15 4.82
N LYS A 48 -12.40 7.18 5.73
CA LYS A 48 -12.09 7.37 7.15
C LYS A 48 -10.61 7.68 7.39
N HIS A 49 -9.70 6.99 6.70
CA HIS A 49 -8.27 7.23 6.80
C HIS A 49 -7.91 8.65 6.36
N LEU A 50 -8.37 9.10 5.19
CA LEU A 50 -8.12 10.46 4.68
C LEU A 50 -8.59 11.54 5.67
N VAL A 51 -9.76 11.36 6.28
CA VAL A 51 -10.27 12.27 7.32
C VAL A 51 -9.41 12.24 8.58
N ASN A 52 -9.04 11.05 9.07
CA ASN A 52 -8.23 10.92 10.27
C ASN A 52 -6.78 11.38 10.06
N ASP A 53 -6.20 11.15 8.88
CA ASP A 53 -4.88 11.64 8.51
C ASP A 53 -4.86 13.17 8.55
N LEU A 54 -5.87 13.82 7.95
CA LEU A 54 -6.02 15.27 8.00
C LEU A 54 -6.23 15.83 9.42
N ARG A 55 -6.95 15.10 10.30
CA ARG A 55 -7.08 15.43 11.73
C ARG A 55 -5.75 15.34 12.48
N ASN A 56 -4.89 14.42 12.07
CA ASN A 56 -3.57 14.21 12.65
C ASN A 56 -2.47 14.98 11.90
N TYR A 57 -2.81 16.13 11.30
CA TYR A 57 -1.86 17.01 10.63
C TYR A 57 -1.17 16.35 9.43
N GLY A 58 -1.82 15.40 8.77
CA GLY A 58 -1.37 14.80 7.51
C GLY A 58 -1.41 15.78 6.33
N PRO A 59 -0.69 15.50 5.22
CA PRO A 59 -0.57 16.40 4.09
C PRO A 59 -1.86 16.55 3.27
N GLY A 60 -2.08 17.76 2.75
CA GLY A 60 -3.17 18.07 1.82
C GLY A 60 -2.99 17.41 0.45
N ASN A 61 -4.04 16.77 -0.09
CA ASN A 61 -4.04 16.12 -1.41
C ASN A 61 -5.20 16.60 -2.30
N LEU A 62 -5.31 16.05 -3.51
CA LEU A 62 -6.32 16.45 -4.52
C LEU A 62 -7.77 16.26 -4.09
N ILE A 63 -8.07 15.27 -3.24
CA ILE A 63 -9.41 15.12 -2.66
C ILE A 63 -9.72 16.32 -1.75
N HIS A 64 -8.75 16.71 -0.93
CA HIS A 64 -8.91 17.87 -0.05
C HIS A 64 -9.11 19.14 -0.86
N ILE A 65 -8.38 19.34 -1.97
CA ILE A 65 -8.54 20.51 -2.85
C ILE A 65 -9.98 20.58 -3.42
N ASN A 66 -10.58 19.46 -3.81
CA ASN A 66 -11.97 19.45 -4.30
C ASN A 66 -12.97 19.84 -3.20
N ALA A 67 -12.78 19.33 -1.98
CA ALA A 67 -13.57 19.76 -0.83
C ALA A 67 -13.39 21.26 -0.56
N ILE A 68 -12.16 21.78 -0.62
CA ILE A 68 -11.89 23.21 -0.43
C ILE A 68 -12.60 24.04 -1.47
N SER A 69 -12.53 23.66 -2.75
CA SER A 69 -13.21 24.39 -3.82
C SER A 69 -14.72 24.48 -3.60
N THR A 70 -15.32 23.43 -3.01
CA THR A 70 -16.74 23.43 -2.64
C THR A 70 -17.00 24.36 -1.45
N ILE A 71 -16.17 24.29 -0.40
CA ILE A 71 -16.32 25.09 0.83
C ILE A 71 -16.05 26.59 0.58
N THR A 72 -15.12 26.92 -0.31
CA THR A 72 -14.79 28.31 -0.66
C THR A 72 -15.72 28.87 -1.74
N GLY A 73 -16.43 28.01 -2.48
CA GLY A 73 -17.22 28.41 -3.64
C GLY A 73 -16.37 28.94 -4.80
N LYS A 74 -15.05 28.75 -4.76
CA LYS A 74 -14.12 29.24 -5.80
C LYS A 74 -13.50 28.08 -6.58
N PRO A 75 -13.42 28.16 -7.92
CA PRO A 75 -12.65 27.20 -8.69
C PRO A 75 -11.15 27.30 -8.33
N ILE A 76 -10.48 26.14 -8.29
CA ILE A 76 -9.06 26.06 -7.94
C ILE A 76 -8.25 25.61 -9.15
N ARG A 77 -7.28 26.41 -9.57
CA ARG A 77 -6.35 26.11 -10.65
C ARG A 77 -5.06 25.54 -10.07
N ILE A 78 -4.71 24.35 -10.54
CA ILE A 78 -3.52 23.63 -10.12
C ILE A 78 -2.47 23.76 -11.21
N TRP A 79 -1.34 24.33 -10.86
CA TRP A 79 -0.19 24.53 -11.72
C TRP A 79 0.91 23.53 -11.39
N LYS A 80 1.64 23.10 -12.42
CA LYS A 80 2.82 22.25 -12.28
C LYS A 80 3.85 22.65 -13.31
N SER A 81 5.07 22.97 -12.87
CA SER A 81 6.16 23.40 -13.76
C SER A 81 5.75 24.56 -14.68
N LYS A 82 5.07 25.57 -14.13
CA LYS A 82 4.52 26.73 -14.86
C LYS A 82 3.44 26.44 -15.92
N CYS A 83 2.96 25.20 -16.00
CA CYS A 83 1.84 24.83 -16.87
C CYS A 83 0.59 24.60 -16.02
N LEU A 84 -0.57 25.09 -16.49
CA LEU A 84 -1.86 24.77 -15.87
C LEU A 84 -2.11 23.27 -16.06
N HIS A 85 -2.14 22.53 -14.95
CA HIS A 85 -2.35 21.09 -14.95
C HIS A 85 -3.83 20.73 -14.95
N GLN A 86 -4.61 21.37 -14.09
CA GLN A 86 -6.04 21.09 -13.94
C GLN A 86 -6.76 22.25 -13.27
N THR A 87 -8.02 22.50 -13.64
CA THR A 87 -8.95 23.32 -12.88
C THR A 87 -9.99 22.45 -12.20
N ILE A 88 -10.20 22.65 -10.91
CA ILE A 88 -11.21 21.97 -10.09
C ILE A 88 -12.42 22.88 -9.92
N ASN A 89 -13.61 22.28 -10.08
CA ASN A 89 -14.91 22.95 -9.97
C ASN A 89 -15.06 24.16 -10.91
N ASP A 90 -14.62 24.01 -12.16
CA ASP A 90 -14.83 25.02 -13.20
C ASP A 90 -16.31 25.04 -13.59
N GLN A 91 -17.07 25.95 -12.97
CA GLN A 91 -18.50 26.14 -13.24
C GLN A 91 -18.76 27.32 -14.18
N THR A 92 -17.74 28.01 -14.67
CA THR A 92 -17.93 29.27 -15.40
C THR A 92 -18.08 29.09 -16.89
N ASN A 93 -19.29 29.44 -17.35
CA ASN A 93 -19.47 30.34 -18.49
C ASN A 93 -18.37 31.43 -18.46
N ARG A 94 -17.46 31.33 -19.43
CA ARG A 94 -16.37 32.19 -19.95
C ARG A 94 -16.05 33.61 -19.43
N ASN A 95 -16.73 34.23 -18.47
CA ASN A 95 -16.69 35.69 -18.29
C ASN A 95 -16.25 36.25 -16.94
N LEU A 96 -15.62 35.48 -16.03
CA LEU A 96 -15.05 36.07 -14.81
C LEU A 96 -13.60 35.62 -14.60
N THR A 97 -12.68 36.39 -15.15
CA THR A 97 -11.22 36.22 -15.07
C THR A 97 -10.61 36.49 -13.68
N GLU A 98 -11.42 36.77 -12.64
CA GLU A 98 -10.92 37.34 -11.39
C GLU A 98 -11.20 36.51 -10.11
N ASN A 99 -11.73 35.28 -10.20
CA ASN A 99 -12.16 34.55 -8.99
C ASN A 99 -11.61 33.12 -8.83
N PHE A 100 -10.40 32.86 -9.34
CA PHE A 100 -9.69 31.59 -9.15
C PHE A 100 -8.79 31.64 -7.91
N ILE A 101 -8.58 30.48 -7.30
CA ILE A 101 -7.47 30.25 -6.36
C ILE A 101 -6.39 29.50 -7.13
N ASP A 102 -5.19 30.07 -7.20
CA ASP A 102 -4.05 29.45 -7.88
C ASP A 102 -3.13 28.77 -6.89
N ILE A 103 -2.88 27.48 -7.10
CA ILE A 103 -1.92 26.71 -6.33
C ILE A 103 -0.91 26.05 -7.26
N GLU A 104 0.35 26.03 -6.88
CA GLU A 104 1.40 25.33 -7.63
C GLU A 104 1.92 24.13 -6.81
N TYR A 105 2.07 22.99 -7.47
CA TYR A 105 2.62 21.78 -6.86
C TYR A 105 4.05 21.54 -7.30
N HIS A 106 4.95 21.43 -6.32
CA HIS A 106 6.36 21.12 -6.55
C HIS A 106 6.71 19.75 -5.98
N THR A 107 7.34 18.94 -6.82
CA THR A 107 8.03 17.73 -6.36
C THR A 107 9.46 18.15 -6.05
N GLN A 108 9.79 18.36 -4.77
CA GLN A 108 11.09 18.93 -4.38
C GLN A 108 12.23 17.90 -4.55
N LEU A 109 12.02 16.64 -4.18
CA LEU A 109 12.96 15.52 -4.35
C LEU A 109 12.18 14.17 -4.44
N PRO A 110 12.82 13.06 -4.85
CA PRO A 110 12.20 11.73 -4.83
C PRO A 110 11.72 11.28 -3.44
N ASP A 111 12.26 11.88 -2.38
CA ASP A 111 12.12 11.45 -0.97
C ASP A 111 11.30 12.43 -0.10
N SER A 112 10.67 13.45 -0.68
CA SER A 112 9.93 14.48 0.05
C SER A 112 8.43 14.45 -0.26
N ILE A 113 7.59 14.60 0.76
CA ILE A 113 6.18 15.00 0.59
C ILE A 113 6.18 16.27 -0.28
N GLY A 114 5.47 16.24 -1.40
CA GLY A 114 5.45 17.38 -2.32
C GLY A 114 4.92 18.66 -1.65
N HIS A 115 5.39 19.80 -2.14
CA HIS A 115 5.11 21.11 -1.54
C HIS A 115 4.08 21.87 -2.36
N TRP A 116 3.18 22.57 -1.66
CA TRP A 116 2.18 23.45 -2.26
C TRP A 116 2.60 24.91 -2.05
N THR A 117 2.62 25.70 -3.12
CA THR A 117 3.04 27.10 -3.12
C THR A 117 2.02 27.98 -3.84
N LEU A 118 2.18 29.30 -3.69
CA LEU A 118 1.66 30.27 -4.65
C LEU A 118 2.45 30.16 -5.96
N LEU A 119 1.89 30.71 -7.04
CA LEU A 119 2.54 30.74 -8.35
C LEU A 119 3.99 31.28 -8.28
N ASP A 120 4.84 30.68 -9.11
CA ASP A 120 6.28 30.94 -9.20
C ASP A 120 7.05 30.47 -7.96
N ASN A 121 6.62 29.35 -7.35
CA ASN A 121 7.27 28.76 -6.18
C ASN A 121 7.42 29.75 -5.01
N LYS A 122 6.37 30.55 -4.76
CA LYS A 122 6.35 31.55 -3.68
C LYS A 122 5.61 31.01 -2.45
N ASP A 123 6.22 31.13 -1.28
CA ASP A 123 5.54 30.83 -0.04
C ASP A 123 4.71 32.03 0.46
N PRO A 124 3.53 31.79 1.07
CA PRO A 124 2.75 32.82 1.73
C PRO A 124 3.54 33.54 2.83
N LYS A 125 3.42 34.87 2.90
CA LYS A 125 3.97 35.68 3.99
C LYS A 125 2.93 35.88 5.08
N ASN A 126 3.34 35.88 6.35
CA ASN A 126 2.50 36.19 7.51
C ASN A 126 1.32 35.25 7.76
N VAL A 127 1.43 33.97 7.39
CA VAL A 127 0.42 32.96 7.69
C VAL A 127 0.91 32.11 8.86
N GLU A 128 0.05 31.84 9.85
CA GLU A 128 0.36 30.89 10.93
C GLU A 128 0.70 29.53 10.32
N LEU A 129 1.90 29.04 10.61
CA LEU A 129 2.41 27.78 10.10
C LEU A 129 2.14 26.68 11.12
N ASP A 130 1.32 25.74 10.69
CA ASP A 130 1.04 24.50 11.39
C ASP A 130 1.67 23.31 10.63
N LEU A 131 1.79 22.14 11.25
CA LEU A 131 2.39 20.95 10.62
C LEU A 131 1.65 20.57 9.33
N ASN A 132 2.40 20.33 8.25
CA ASN A 132 1.90 20.03 6.90
C ASN A 132 0.80 21.00 6.38
N ALA A 133 0.90 22.27 6.75
CA ALA A 133 -0.11 23.28 6.42
C ALA A 133 0.03 23.90 5.02
N CYS A 134 1.03 23.54 4.21
CA CYS A 134 1.39 24.26 2.98
C CYS A 134 0.18 24.50 2.04
N LEU A 135 -0.65 23.48 1.80
CA LEU A 135 -1.87 23.64 0.99
C LEU A 135 -2.83 24.68 1.59
N PHE A 136 -3.06 24.59 2.89
CA PHE A 136 -3.98 25.45 3.62
C PHE A 136 -3.48 26.89 3.66
N SER A 137 -2.19 27.09 3.88
CA SER A 137 -1.56 28.40 3.95
C SER A 137 -1.61 29.12 2.59
N VAL A 138 -1.39 28.40 1.50
CA VAL A 138 -1.50 28.95 0.13
C VAL A 138 -2.93 29.42 -0.16
N ILE A 139 -3.91 28.66 0.29
CA ILE A 139 -5.32 29.00 0.07
C ILE A 139 -5.77 30.11 1.01
N ALA A 140 -5.35 30.08 2.27
CA ALA A 140 -5.57 31.13 3.27
C ALA A 140 -5.08 32.49 2.74
N ALA A 141 -3.87 32.54 2.18
CA ALA A 141 -3.28 33.76 1.64
C ALA A 141 -4.09 34.41 0.51
N GLN A 142 -4.83 33.62 -0.26
CA GLN A 142 -5.64 34.10 -1.39
C GLN A 142 -7.11 34.33 -1.02
N THR A 143 -7.57 33.77 0.10
CA THR A 143 -8.98 33.82 0.51
C THR A 143 -9.21 34.68 1.75
N GLY A 144 -8.15 35.06 2.47
CA GLY A 144 -8.23 35.76 3.75
C GLY A 144 -8.74 34.89 4.91
N LYS A 145 -8.91 33.57 4.70
CA LYS A 145 -9.36 32.63 5.74
C LYS A 145 -8.19 32.18 6.63
N ASN A 146 -8.47 31.77 7.86
CA ASN A 146 -7.48 31.15 8.73
C ASN A 146 -7.16 29.71 8.28
N THR A 147 -5.89 29.31 8.40
CA THR A 147 -5.37 27.98 8.00
C THR A 147 -5.99 26.84 8.80
N ASN A 148 -6.13 27.00 10.13
CA ASN A 148 -6.73 26.00 11.01
C ASN A 148 -8.23 25.86 10.78
N ASP A 149 -8.90 26.99 10.52
CA ASP A 149 -10.33 26.98 10.14
C ASP A 149 -10.53 26.24 8.83
N LEU A 150 -9.68 26.48 7.81
CA LEU A 150 -9.75 25.74 6.56
C LEU A 150 -9.60 24.23 6.78
N ARG A 151 -8.61 23.80 7.59
CA ARG A 151 -8.40 22.39 7.92
C ARG A 151 -9.61 21.78 8.63
N THR A 152 -10.10 22.43 9.68
CA THR A 152 -11.22 21.96 10.49
C THR A 152 -12.51 21.90 9.66
N ASN A 153 -12.78 22.92 8.86
CA ASN A 153 -13.95 22.96 7.98
C ASN A 153 -13.94 21.85 6.93
N ILE A 154 -12.78 21.50 6.36
CA ILE A 154 -12.67 20.35 5.45
C ILE A 154 -12.94 19.05 6.19
N ILE A 155 -12.34 18.85 7.38
CA ILE A 155 -12.53 17.63 8.18
C ILE A 155 -14.03 17.44 8.45
N ASP A 156 -14.72 18.50 8.87
CA ASP A 156 -16.16 18.48 9.13
C ASP A 156 -16.97 18.20 7.86
N PHE A 157 -16.64 18.88 6.76
CA PHE A 157 -17.29 18.68 5.48
C PHE A 157 -17.16 17.23 4.99
N LEU A 158 -15.94 16.68 5.01
CA LEU A 158 -15.66 15.31 4.56
C LEU A 158 -16.30 14.26 5.47
N THR A 159 -16.32 14.50 6.78
CA THR A 159 -16.98 13.62 7.75
C THR A 159 -18.49 13.56 7.48
N LYS A 160 -19.13 14.73 7.30
CA LYS A 160 -20.58 14.84 7.04
C LYS A 160 -20.97 14.34 5.65
N ASN A 161 -20.06 14.42 4.67
CA ASN A 161 -20.32 14.06 3.27
C ASN A 161 -19.53 12.81 2.83
N THR A 162 -19.53 11.76 3.65
CA THR A 162 -18.75 10.53 3.39
C THR A 162 -19.11 9.87 2.05
N GLU A 163 -20.38 9.88 1.65
CA GLU A 163 -20.79 9.34 0.34
C GLU A 163 -20.22 10.14 -0.84
N HIS A 164 -20.19 11.47 -0.71
CA HIS A 164 -19.56 12.33 -1.70
C HIS A 164 -18.05 12.07 -1.79
N LEU A 165 -17.38 11.91 -0.65
CA LEU A 165 -15.97 11.52 -0.58
C LEU A 165 -15.72 10.16 -1.27
N ILE A 166 -16.58 9.16 -1.03
CA ILE A 166 -16.51 7.85 -1.73
C ILE A 166 -16.72 8.01 -3.24
N SER A 167 -17.64 8.87 -3.66
CA SER A 167 -17.87 9.20 -5.07
C SER A 167 -16.63 9.86 -5.72
N GLN A 168 -15.98 10.79 -5.00
CA GLN A 168 -14.73 11.38 -5.46
C GLN A 168 -13.62 10.31 -5.58
N ILE A 169 -13.48 9.44 -4.57
CA ILE A 169 -12.56 8.29 -4.60
C ILE A 169 -12.81 7.43 -5.85
N ASN A 170 -14.09 7.17 -6.18
CA ASN A 170 -14.45 6.43 -7.39
C ASN A 170 -14.03 7.15 -8.68
N LYS A 171 -14.27 8.46 -8.77
CA LYS A 171 -13.93 9.28 -9.94
C LYS A 171 -12.43 9.29 -10.20
N PHE A 172 -11.64 9.49 -9.16
CA PHE A 172 -10.18 9.44 -9.24
C PHE A 172 -9.67 8.01 -9.54
N ALA A 173 -10.24 6.97 -8.92
CA ALA A 173 -9.84 5.57 -9.17
C ALA A 173 -10.15 5.09 -10.60
N SER A 174 -11.16 5.68 -11.24
CA SER A 174 -11.62 5.37 -12.61
C SER A 174 -10.94 6.21 -13.69
N SER A 175 -10.47 7.41 -13.36
CA SER A 175 -9.72 8.26 -14.29
C SER A 175 -8.29 7.70 -14.53
N ASN A 176 -7.71 7.93 -15.71
CA ASN A 176 -6.30 7.61 -15.99
C ASN A 176 -5.31 8.41 -15.10
N ASN A 177 -5.80 9.35 -14.27
CA ASN A 177 -5.07 10.01 -13.18
C ASN A 177 -4.97 9.12 -11.92
N ARG A 178 -4.65 7.83 -12.10
CA ARG A 178 -4.43 6.86 -11.00
C ARG A 178 -3.27 7.25 -10.06
N ARG A 179 -2.42 8.20 -10.47
CA ARG A 179 -1.35 8.78 -9.65
C ARG A 179 -1.83 9.85 -8.66
N SER A 180 -3.04 10.38 -8.84
CA SER A 180 -3.58 11.51 -8.07
C SER A 180 -4.24 11.11 -6.74
N LEU A 181 -4.59 9.83 -6.60
CA LEU A 181 -4.98 9.22 -5.35
C LEU A 181 -3.89 8.23 -4.99
N MET A 182 -2.88 8.71 -4.24
CA MET A 182 -1.87 7.86 -3.62
C MET A 182 -2.55 6.98 -2.59
N ILE A 183 -3.07 5.85 -3.06
CA ILE A 183 -3.61 4.80 -2.24
C ILE A 183 -2.81 3.58 -2.67
N GLY A 184 -1.79 3.26 -1.89
CA GLY A 184 -1.31 1.90 -1.79
C GLY A 184 -1.26 1.54 -0.32
N GLY A 185 -1.45 0.25 -0.03
CA GLY A 185 -1.11 -0.32 1.27
C GLY A 185 0.06 -1.23 1.09
N ALA A 186 1.15 -0.75 1.63
CA ALA A 186 2.30 -1.48 2.04
C ALA A 186 2.64 -0.89 3.41
N ARG A 187 1.95 -1.33 4.47
CA ARG A 187 2.24 -0.85 5.84
C ARG A 187 2.81 -1.97 6.71
N TYR A 188 3.52 -1.57 7.75
CA TYR A 188 3.86 -2.43 8.87
C TYR A 188 3.61 -1.69 10.17
N VAL A 189 2.63 -2.15 10.96
CA VAL A 189 2.29 -1.57 12.28
C VAL A 189 2.60 -2.53 13.43
N GLY A 190 3.34 -3.60 13.16
CA GLY A 190 3.69 -4.61 14.13
C GLY A 190 4.67 -4.11 15.19
N THR A 191 4.47 -4.52 16.44
CA THR A 191 5.28 -4.13 17.60
C THR A 191 6.16 -5.27 18.13
N SER A 192 6.27 -6.38 17.40
CA SER A 192 7.07 -7.53 17.81
C SER A 192 7.58 -8.38 16.65
N PRO A 193 8.61 -9.23 16.87
CA PRO A 193 9.03 -10.28 15.94
C PRO A 193 7.88 -11.17 15.47
N ARG A 194 6.92 -11.48 16.34
CA ARG A 194 5.72 -12.26 15.98
C ARG A 194 4.88 -11.56 14.91
N ALA A 195 4.81 -10.23 14.91
CA ALA A 195 4.11 -9.49 13.88
C ALA A 195 4.88 -9.52 12.55
N ALA A 196 6.21 -9.43 12.59
CA ALA A 196 7.03 -9.59 11.37
C ALA A 196 6.90 -11.01 10.79
N ARG A 197 6.84 -12.04 11.65
CA ARG A 197 6.58 -13.42 11.25
C ARG A 197 5.33 -13.55 10.38
N ILE A 198 4.22 -12.95 10.81
CA ILE A 198 2.95 -12.98 10.07
C ILE A 198 3.10 -12.38 8.67
N ILE A 199 3.82 -11.26 8.55
CA ILE A 199 4.09 -10.61 7.26
C ILE A 199 4.90 -11.52 6.34
N LEU A 200 5.98 -12.10 6.85
CA LEU A 200 6.85 -13.00 6.09
C LEU A 200 6.09 -14.26 5.66
N ASP A 201 5.28 -14.84 6.54
CA ASP A 201 4.48 -16.04 6.25
C ASP A 201 3.38 -15.75 5.24
N ASN A 202 2.69 -14.60 5.34
CA ASN A 202 1.66 -14.19 4.38
C ASN A 202 2.25 -13.84 3.00
N SER A 203 3.54 -13.53 2.93
CA SER A 203 4.23 -13.24 1.67
C SER A 203 4.83 -14.48 1.01
N GLN A 204 5.07 -15.55 1.80
CA GLN A 204 5.68 -16.79 1.33
C GLN A 204 4.79 -17.57 0.37
N ASN A 205 5.33 -17.94 -0.80
CA ASN A 205 4.64 -18.70 -1.85
C ASN A 205 3.36 -18.03 -2.37
N ILE A 206 3.25 -16.71 -2.24
CA ILE A 206 2.13 -15.91 -2.74
C ILE A 206 2.62 -14.95 -3.83
N LEU A 207 1.79 -14.70 -4.85
CA LEU A 207 2.09 -13.70 -5.88
C LEU A 207 1.89 -12.29 -5.32
N CYS A 208 2.86 -11.42 -5.56
CA CYS A 208 2.71 -9.98 -5.36
C CYS A 208 2.03 -9.29 -6.56
N HIS A 209 1.62 -8.05 -6.35
CA HIS A 209 1.08 -7.19 -7.40
C HIS A 209 2.02 -7.13 -8.61
N GLU A 210 1.49 -7.49 -9.78
CA GLU A 210 2.21 -7.47 -11.08
C GLU A 210 3.50 -8.32 -11.09
N CYS A 211 3.59 -9.33 -10.23
CA CYS A 211 4.70 -10.27 -10.18
C CYS A 211 4.45 -11.51 -11.04
N ARG A 212 5.54 -12.05 -11.60
CA ARG A 212 5.55 -13.39 -12.24
C ARG A 212 6.04 -14.48 -11.29
N ASP A 213 6.81 -14.09 -10.28
CA ASP A 213 7.40 -14.98 -9.30
C ASP A 213 6.73 -14.83 -7.94
N TYR A 214 6.64 -15.94 -7.21
CA TYR A 214 6.13 -15.99 -5.85
C TYR A 214 7.14 -15.36 -4.87
N GLY A 215 6.63 -14.73 -3.82
CA GLY A 215 7.47 -14.31 -2.70
C GLY A 215 8.14 -15.51 -2.04
N HIS A 216 9.41 -15.36 -1.70
CA HIS A 216 10.21 -16.39 -1.06
C HIS A 216 11.03 -15.85 0.13
N PRO A 217 10.47 -15.01 1.03
CA PRO A 217 11.22 -14.56 2.19
C PRO A 217 11.72 -15.72 3.07
N ARG A 218 10.93 -16.79 3.24
CA ARG A 218 11.35 -17.96 4.06
C ARG A 218 12.43 -18.81 3.40
N GLY A 219 12.69 -18.62 2.11
CA GLY A 219 13.81 -19.25 1.39
C GLY A 219 15.18 -18.79 1.88
N HIS A 220 15.25 -17.90 2.87
CA HIS A 220 16.47 -17.37 3.45
C HIS A 220 16.55 -17.59 4.97
N ALA A 221 15.81 -18.56 5.50
CA ALA A 221 15.96 -19.03 6.88
C ALA A 221 16.06 -20.56 6.90
N SER A 222 16.92 -21.10 7.74
CA SER A 222 16.97 -22.54 7.94
C SER A 222 15.69 -23.05 8.60
N ASN A 223 15.18 -24.16 8.09
CA ASN A 223 14.05 -24.88 8.68
C ASN A 223 14.06 -26.35 8.24
N ILE A 224 14.37 -27.25 9.17
CA ILE A 224 14.41 -28.70 8.92
C ILE A 224 13.06 -29.31 8.54
N ASN A 225 11.96 -28.67 8.94
CA ASN A 225 10.60 -29.14 8.67
C ASN A 225 10.01 -28.53 7.38
N ALA A 226 10.81 -27.81 6.59
CA ALA A 226 10.35 -27.20 5.35
C ALA A 226 10.21 -28.24 4.23
N THR A 227 9.06 -28.25 3.57
CA THR A 227 8.75 -29.19 2.47
C THR A 227 8.76 -28.53 1.11
N GLY A 228 8.44 -27.24 1.01
CA GLY A 228 8.42 -26.51 -0.25
C GLY A 228 9.81 -26.12 -0.77
N PRO A 229 9.95 -25.91 -2.09
CA PRO A 229 11.23 -25.61 -2.74
C PRO A 229 11.88 -24.30 -2.28
N THR A 230 11.08 -23.37 -1.76
CA THR A 230 11.50 -22.03 -1.32
C THR A 230 11.21 -21.80 0.17
N ASP A 231 10.90 -22.85 0.94
CA ASP A 231 10.41 -22.73 2.32
C ASP A 231 11.53 -22.72 3.39
N SER A 232 12.75 -23.01 2.94
CA SER A 232 14.00 -22.90 3.71
C SER A 232 15.17 -22.55 2.79
N VAL A 233 16.28 -22.09 3.37
CA VAL A 233 17.51 -21.80 2.63
C VAL A 233 18.17 -23.05 2.04
N GLU A 234 18.04 -24.20 2.72
CA GLU A 234 18.48 -25.49 2.21
C GLU A 234 17.72 -25.81 0.92
N ASN A 235 16.40 -25.85 0.96
CA ASN A 235 15.58 -26.19 -0.21
C ASN A 235 15.80 -25.16 -1.32
N TYR A 236 15.86 -23.87 -0.97
CA TYR A 236 16.00 -22.81 -1.98
C TYR A 236 17.33 -22.85 -2.72
N SER A 237 18.44 -23.08 -2.01
CA SER A 237 19.76 -23.26 -2.63
C SER A 237 19.84 -24.53 -3.48
N LEU A 238 19.14 -25.61 -3.07
CA LEU A 238 19.05 -26.86 -3.82
C LEU A 238 18.24 -26.69 -5.11
N THR A 239 17.03 -26.11 -5.02
CA THR A 239 16.14 -25.96 -6.17
C THR A 239 16.70 -24.98 -7.21
N THR A 240 17.34 -23.90 -6.77
CA THR A 240 17.90 -22.90 -7.69
C THR A 240 19.32 -23.21 -8.16
N LEU A 241 19.96 -24.26 -7.61
CA LEU A 241 21.36 -24.63 -7.88
C LEU A 241 22.33 -23.44 -7.74
N SER A 242 22.01 -22.51 -6.84
CA SER A 242 22.74 -21.27 -6.65
C SER A 242 23.06 -21.05 -5.19
N MET A 243 24.13 -20.29 -4.94
CA MET A 243 24.53 -19.93 -3.59
C MET A 243 23.47 -19.02 -2.96
N LYS A 244 23.09 -19.32 -1.71
CA LYS A 244 22.15 -18.52 -0.92
C LYS A 244 22.74 -18.25 0.46
N SER A 245 22.51 -17.06 0.97
CA SER A 245 22.70 -16.76 2.38
C SER A 245 21.39 -16.95 3.14
N GLY A 246 21.48 -17.37 4.40
CA GLY A 246 20.30 -17.53 5.24
C GLY A 246 20.58 -17.34 6.73
N PHE A 247 19.53 -16.92 7.43
CA PHE A 247 19.48 -16.91 8.89
C PHE A 247 19.50 -18.35 9.42
N LEU A 248 20.12 -18.55 10.60
CA LEU A 248 20.24 -19.88 11.21
C LEU A 248 18.90 -20.48 11.65
N SER A 249 17.86 -19.65 11.77
CA SER A 249 16.50 -20.09 12.09
C SER A 249 15.45 -19.10 11.58
N ARG A 250 14.18 -19.53 11.54
CA ARG A 250 13.05 -18.62 11.29
C ARG A 250 12.90 -17.58 12.40
N THR A 251 13.21 -17.92 13.64
CA THR A 251 13.16 -16.98 14.77
C THR A 251 14.17 -15.86 14.59
N ASP A 252 15.39 -16.18 14.15
CA ASP A 252 16.41 -15.17 13.82
C ASP A 252 15.92 -14.25 12.71
N GLN A 253 15.34 -14.81 11.65
CA GLN A 253 14.75 -14.02 10.57
C GLN A 253 13.63 -13.12 11.07
N ASP A 254 12.71 -13.62 11.89
CA ASP A 254 11.58 -12.84 12.43
C ASP A 254 12.06 -11.66 13.28
N ASN A 255 13.08 -11.87 14.10
CA ASN A 255 13.70 -10.84 14.93
C ASN A 255 14.32 -9.74 14.07
N VAL A 256 15.15 -10.11 13.11
CA VAL A 256 15.83 -9.13 12.24
C VAL A 256 14.84 -8.45 11.30
N ALA A 257 13.81 -9.14 10.83
CA ALA A 257 12.74 -8.56 10.00
C ALA A 257 11.95 -7.50 10.78
N HIS A 258 11.65 -7.72 12.06
CA HIS A 258 10.96 -6.72 12.87
C HIS A 258 11.78 -5.43 13.01
N VAL A 259 13.07 -5.54 13.32
CA VAL A 259 13.97 -4.38 13.38
C VAL A 259 14.07 -3.70 12.01
N THR A 260 14.16 -4.48 10.93
CA THR A 260 14.23 -3.95 9.57
C THR A 260 12.95 -3.20 9.17
N LEU A 261 11.76 -3.77 9.40
CA LEU A 261 10.47 -3.21 9.01
C LEU A 261 10.02 -2.02 9.90
N THR A 262 10.63 -1.86 11.08
CA THR A 262 10.45 -0.67 11.93
C THR A 262 11.46 0.44 11.62
N HIS A 263 12.55 0.13 10.91
CA HIS A 263 13.55 1.11 10.54
C HIS A 263 12.99 2.20 9.61
N ALA A 264 13.47 3.44 9.76
CA ALA A 264 12.99 4.60 9.01
C ALA A 264 13.07 4.42 7.50
N GLU A 265 14.15 3.79 6.98
CA GLU A 265 14.27 3.52 5.55
C GLU A 265 13.21 2.54 5.02
N ALA A 266 12.81 1.56 5.82
CA ALA A 266 11.73 0.66 5.45
C ALA A 266 10.37 1.36 5.48
N LYS A 267 10.16 2.28 6.43
CA LYS A 267 8.97 3.14 6.45
C LYS A 267 8.89 4.04 5.21
N ARG A 268 10.01 4.66 4.82
CA ARG A 268 10.09 5.46 3.58
C ARG A 268 9.78 4.59 2.35
N ALA A 269 10.39 3.41 2.23
CA ALA A 269 10.10 2.51 1.13
C ALA A 269 8.61 2.09 1.06
N MET A 270 7.98 1.89 2.21
CA MET A 270 6.53 1.65 2.34
C MET A 270 5.71 2.85 1.87
N GLU A 271 6.09 4.07 2.22
CA GLU A 271 5.45 5.30 1.74
C GLU A 271 5.60 5.47 0.23
N GLU A 272 6.77 5.17 -0.33
CA GLU A 272 7.01 5.22 -1.77
C GLU A 272 6.16 4.18 -2.52
N LEU A 273 5.99 2.98 -1.96
CA LEU A 273 5.03 1.99 -2.45
C LEU A 273 3.60 2.56 -2.42
N ASN A 274 3.21 3.19 -1.31
CA ASN A 274 1.89 3.84 -1.18
C ASN A 274 1.72 5.04 -2.13
N GLY A 275 2.83 5.65 -2.56
CA GLY A 275 2.90 6.68 -3.61
C GLY A 275 2.80 6.13 -5.04
N GLY A 276 2.67 4.81 -5.20
CA GLY A 276 2.45 4.14 -6.47
C GLY A 276 3.67 3.40 -7.02
N ALA A 277 4.76 3.29 -6.27
CA ALA A 277 5.84 2.37 -6.65
C ALA A 277 5.35 0.91 -6.54
N THR A 278 5.82 0.03 -7.44
CA THR A 278 5.44 -1.39 -7.42
C THR A 278 6.45 -2.26 -6.67
N SER A 279 7.68 -1.77 -6.48
CA SER A 279 8.73 -2.44 -5.72
C SER A 279 9.73 -1.46 -5.13
N ARG A 280 10.21 -1.79 -3.93
CA ARG A 280 11.33 -1.12 -3.27
C ARG A 280 12.29 -2.10 -2.64
N VAL A 281 13.57 -1.74 -2.64
CA VAL A 281 14.64 -2.52 -2.03
C VAL A 281 15.23 -1.67 -0.91
N VAL A 282 15.31 -2.24 0.28
CA VAL A 282 15.94 -1.59 1.44
C VAL A 282 17.12 -2.47 1.84
N THR A 283 18.28 -1.84 2.01
CA THR A 283 19.50 -2.51 2.45
C THR A 283 20.03 -1.79 3.67
N LEU A 284 20.02 -2.48 4.81
CA LEU A 284 20.48 -1.92 6.08
C LEU A 284 21.82 -2.53 6.47
N SER A 285 22.75 -1.71 6.90
CA SER A 285 24.03 -2.15 7.44
C SER A 285 23.89 -2.68 8.86
N ARG A 286 24.92 -3.38 9.35
CA ARG A 286 25.02 -3.83 10.75
C ARG A 286 24.80 -2.67 11.74
N SER A 287 25.40 -1.51 11.46
CA SER A 287 25.26 -0.30 12.28
C SER A 287 23.84 0.26 12.32
N ASP A 288 23.06 0.10 11.25
CA ASP A 288 21.66 0.56 11.23
C ASP A 288 20.77 -0.32 12.10
N LEU A 289 21.05 -1.63 12.12
CA LEU A 289 20.25 -2.64 12.82
C LEU A 289 20.60 -2.78 14.31
N GLN A 290 21.82 -2.41 14.73
CA GLN A 290 22.26 -2.52 16.12
C GLN A 290 21.79 -1.36 17.02
N ARG A 291 20.91 -0.48 16.52
CA ARG A 291 20.27 0.55 17.36
C ARG A 291 19.47 -0.12 18.50
N ASN A 292 19.47 0.50 19.68
CA ASN A 292 18.79 0.00 20.89
C ASN A 292 19.31 -1.36 21.42
N HIS A 293 20.63 -1.61 21.30
CA HIS A 293 21.29 -2.83 21.82
C HIS A 293 20.80 -4.15 21.20
N PHE A 294 20.16 -4.10 20.03
CA PHE A 294 19.78 -5.31 19.32
C PHE A 294 21.03 -6.06 18.85
N VAL A 295 21.19 -7.30 19.31
CA VAL A 295 22.29 -8.18 18.90
C VAL A 295 21.85 -8.93 17.65
N LEU A 296 22.54 -8.68 16.54
CA LEU A 296 22.30 -9.42 15.31
C LEU A 296 22.71 -10.88 15.48
N PRO A 297 21.90 -11.84 15.00
CA PRO A 297 22.28 -13.24 14.94
C PRO A 297 23.37 -13.45 13.88
N GLN A 298 23.93 -14.64 13.84
CA GLN A 298 24.83 -15.08 12.77
C GLN A 298 24.03 -15.57 11.55
N MET A 299 24.73 -15.78 10.44
CA MET A 299 24.20 -16.37 9.21
C MET A 299 25.10 -17.48 8.69
N LYS A 300 24.61 -18.24 7.71
CA LYS A 300 25.42 -19.16 6.91
C LYS A 300 25.14 -19.00 5.43
N GLU A 301 26.10 -19.43 4.62
CA GLU A 301 25.94 -19.60 3.18
C GLU A 301 25.67 -21.07 2.84
N TYR A 302 24.82 -21.28 1.86
CA TYR A 302 24.32 -22.58 1.42
C TYR A 302 24.48 -22.73 -0.08
N LYS A 303 24.84 -23.94 -0.52
CA LYS A 303 24.90 -24.32 -1.93
C LYS A 303 24.42 -25.76 -2.06
N ASN A 304 23.53 -26.02 -3.02
CA ASN A 304 22.97 -27.36 -3.27
C ASN A 304 22.38 -28.02 -2.00
N GLY A 305 21.68 -27.24 -1.18
CA GLY A 305 21.01 -27.73 0.03
C GLY A 305 21.90 -27.91 1.25
N ARG A 306 23.20 -27.58 1.18
CA ARG A 306 24.14 -27.76 2.29
C ARG A 306 24.80 -26.44 2.64
N ALA A 307 25.03 -26.24 3.93
CA ALA A 307 25.87 -25.14 4.41
C ALA A 307 27.30 -25.34 3.88
N VAL A 308 27.89 -24.27 3.35
CA VAL A 308 29.27 -24.25 2.81
C VAL A 308 30.19 -23.29 3.56
N SER A 309 29.64 -22.52 4.50
CA SER A 309 30.40 -21.66 5.40
C SER A 309 30.24 -22.10 6.85
N GLU A 310 31.20 -21.70 7.68
CA GLU A 310 31.01 -21.58 9.11
C GLU A 310 29.98 -20.48 9.43
N ASN A 311 29.66 -20.30 10.71
CA ASN A 311 28.83 -19.17 11.13
C ASN A 311 29.55 -17.85 10.78
N LEU A 312 28.85 -16.98 10.06
CA LEU A 312 29.34 -15.67 9.63
C LEU A 312 28.54 -14.56 10.31
N ASP A 313 29.20 -13.44 10.54
CA ASP A 313 28.53 -12.22 10.99
C ASP A 313 27.69 -11.60 9.88
N ILE A 314 26.51 -11.09 10.26
CA ILE A 314 25.67 -10.29 9.37
C ILE A 314 26.25 -8.86 9.29
N ILE A 315 26.75 -8.47 8.12
CA ILE A 315 27.25 -7.11 7.84
C ILE A 315 26.14 -6.23 7.26
N ARG A 316 25.19 -6.83 6.53
CA ARG A 316 24.01 -6.13 6.01
C ARG A 316 22.84 -7.07 5.80
N VAL A 317 21.64 -6.53 5.71
CA VAL A 317 20.44 -7.27 5.28
C VAL A 317 19.78 -6.54 4.13
N THR A 318 19.17 -7.30 3.21
CA THR A 318 18.38 -6.74 2.12
C THR A 318 16.96 -7.27 2.19
N ILE A 319 15.99 -6.37 2.17
CA ILE A 319 14.56 -6.68 2.09
C ILE A 319 13.96 -6.06 0.83
N VAL A 320 13.13 -6.82 0.11
CA VAL A 320 12.41 -6.33 -1.07
C VAL A 320 10.93 -6.23 -0.73
N LEU A 321 10.42 -5.01 -0.68
CA LEU A 321 9.05 -4.66 -0.33
C LEU A 321 8.22 -4.41 -1.59
N ARG A 322 6.97 -4.91 -1.59
CA ARG A 322 5.99 -4.77 -2.66
C ARG A 322 4.57 -4.70 -2.06
N HIS A 323 3.56 -4.73 -2.94
CA HIS A 323 2.17 -4.94 -2.55
C HIS A 323 1.73 -6.39 -2.72
N HIS A 324 0.81 -6.84 -1.88
CA HIS A 324 0.07 -8.07 -2.14
C HIS A 324 -0.76 -7.94 -3.43
N GLN A 325 -1.01 -9.07 -4.10
CA GLN A 325 -1.88 -9.10 -5.28
C GLN A 325 -3.27 -8.51 -4.95
N GLY A 326 -3.73 -7.58 -5.78
CA GLY A 326 -5.02 -6.89 -5.59
C GLY A 326 -5.05 -5.83 -4.47
N MET A 327 -3.97 -5.72 -3.67
CA MET A 327 -3.89 -4.79 -2.54
C MET A 327 -3.11 -3.51 -2.84
N PHE A 328 -2.68 -3.33 -4.10
CA PHE A 328 -1.99 -2.11 -4.57
C PHE A 328 -2.76 -0.82 -4.27
N ARG A 329 -4.07 -0.89 -4.02
CA ARG A 329 -4.93 0.27 -3.69
C ARG A 329 -5.64 0.20 -2.35
N ASP A 330 -5.28 -0.74 -1.50
CA ASP A 330 -5.88 -0.84 -0.17
C ASP A 330 -4.95 -0.17 0.83
N PRO A 331 -5.25 1.00 1.40
CA PRO A 331 -4.34 1.72 2.31
C PRO A 331 -4.07 0.96 3.63
N ASP A 332 -4.93 0.02 3.98
CA ASP A 332 -4.80 -0.77 5.20
C ASP A 332 -4.03 -2.09 4.97
N ALA A 333 -3.63 -2.37 3.73
CA ALA A 333 -2.93 -3.59 3.41
C ALA A 333 -1.50 -3.59 3.97
N ASP A 334 -1.14 -4.72 4.55
CA ASP A 334 0.21 -4.98 5.00
C ASP A 334 1.18 -5.02 3.82
N VAL A 335 2.43 -4.66 4.08
CA VAL A 335 3.51 -4.75 3.09
C VAL A 335 3.77 -6.21 2.71
N PHE A 336 3.95 -6.47 1.42
CA PHE A 336 4.42 -7.75 0.94
C PHE A 336 5.94 -7.79 0.96
N VAL A 337 6.52 -8.84 1.54
CA VAL A 337 7.97 -9.07 1.52
C VAL A 337 8.29 -10.12 0.46
N HIS A 338 8.82 -9.68 -0.68
CA HIS A 338 9.15 -10.57 -1.78
C HIS A 338 10.36 -11.45 -1.46
N THR A 339 11.40 -10.87 -0.89
CA THR A 339 12.54 -11.61 -0.35
C THR A 339 13.20 -10.84 0.78
N PHE A 340 13.87 -11.56 1.68
CA PHE A 340 14.57 -10.98 2.82
C PHE A 340 15.76 -11.86 3.23
N TYR A 341 16.98 -11.36 3.09
CA TYR A 341 18.19 -12.18 3.31
C TYR A 341 19.36 -11.41 3.94
N PRO A 342 20.21 -12.09 4.73
CA PRO A 342 21.42 -11.49 5.29
C PRO A 342 22.60 -11.58 4.32
N ARG A 343 23.64 -10.76 4.53
CA ARG A 343 24.93 -10.89 3.85
C ARG A 343 26.10 -10.66 4.81
N SER A 344 27.18 -11.36 4.53
CA SER A 344 28.48 -11.31 5.20
C SER A 344 29.48 -10.36 4.53
N SER A 345 29.12 -9.76 3.38
CA SER A 345 29.95 -8.81 2.63
C SER A 345 29.15 -7.69 1.96
#